data_AF-A0A7W0WNL1-F1
#
_entry.id   AF-A0A7W0WNL1-F1
#
_cell.length_a   1.000
_cell.length_b   1.000
_cell.length_c   1.000
_cell.angle_alpha   90.00
_cell.angle_beta   90.00
_cell.angle_gamma   90.00
#
_symmetry.space_group_name_H-M   'P 1'
#
loop_
_entity.id
_entity.type
_entity.pdbx_description
1 polymer ?
#
loop_
_entity_poly.entity_id
_entity_poly.type
_entity_poly.pdbx_seq_one_letter_code
_entity_poly.pdbx_strand_id
1 'polypeptide(L)'
;MPELGPSLGRMVDPPAAPVGALEVSLDDIRLGLVTAVFELAGAARSRAAAGDLENAVASLGRPGWLVAWEQAVGGAASRIASAANAALRRAAEESRYPVRRLRTLAVTGADTSGIAARLGSGGGSFMDALDLLEQATPIPGRARDRGADAWRAALTAAARRLESAWLALEAAAAAEQERWAEEVGLVGAWRRPTWPLWAVTGVVGGAASYLGLILGGYLPVPAPLAGFASFWWAWP
;
A
#
# COMPACT_ATOMS: atom_id res chain seq x y z
N MET A 1 -25.47 6.87 -28.50
CA MET A 1 -24.42 6.71 -27.47
C MET A 1 -24.36 5.23 -27.10
N PRO A 2 -23.19 4.57 -27.11
CA PRO A 2 -23.10 3.15 -26.81
C PRO A 2 -23.32 2.88 -25.31
N GLU A 3 -23.85 1.70 -24.99
CA GLU A 3 -23.93 1.21 -23.62
C GLU A 3 -22.57 0.65 -23.19
N LEU A 4 -22.00 1.21 -22.12
CA LEU A 4 -20.67 0.80 -21.64
C LEU A 4 -20.72 -0.43 -20.72
N GLY A 5 -21.86 -0.71 -20.07
CA GLY A 5 -22.01 -1.78 -19.08
C GLY A 5 -21.49 -3.14 -19.57
N PRO A 6 -21.92 -3.65 -20.74
CA PRO A 6 -21.43 -4.92 -21.28
C PRO A 6 -19.93 -4.95 -21.60
N SER A 7 -19.28 -3.78 -21.72
CA SER A 7 -17.86 -3.65 -22.07
C SER A 7 -16.95 -3.51 -20.84
N LEU A 8 -17.52 -3.34 -19.64
CA LEU A 8 -16.77 -3.22 -18.38
C LEU A 8 -16.54 -4.60 -17.71
N GLY A 9 -17.15 -5.66 -18.24
CA GLY A 9 -16.89 -7.05 -17.85
C GLY A 9 -16.98 -7.27 -16.34
N ARG A 10 -15.92 -7.81 -15.74
CA ARG A 10 -15.87 -8.15 -14.31
C ARG A 10 -15.83 -6.95 -13.38
N MET A 11 -15.63 -5.73 -13.90
CA MET A 11 -15.67 -4.54 -13.05
C MET A 11 -17.07 -4.24 -12.51
N VAL A 12 -18.14 -4.83 -13.06
CA VAL A 12 -19.51 -4.69 -12.53
C VAL A 12 -19.94 -5.90 -11.69
N ASP A 13 -19.08 -6.91 -11.55
CA ASP A 13 -19.38 -8.10 -10.75
C ASP A 13 -19.45 -7.77 -9.25
N PRO A 14 -20.18 -8.57 -8.45
CA PRO A 14 -20.20 -8.41 -7.00
C PRO A 14 -18.78 -8.52 -6.41
N PRO A 15 -18.55 -7.86 -5.25
CA PRO A 15 -17.23 -7.81 -4.62
C PRO A 15 -16.69 -9.21 -4.35
N ALA A 16 -15.40 -9.39 -4.65
CA ALA A 16 -14.67 -10.58 -4.25
C ALA A 16 -14.27 -10.46 -2.77
N ALA A 17 -13.96 -11.59 -2.12
CA ALA A 17 -13.35 -11.54 -0.78
C ALA A 17 -12.04 -10.70 -0.83
N PRO A 18 -11.66 -10.00 0.26
CA PRO A 18 -10.42 -9.24 0.30
C PRO A 18 -9.24 -10.12 -0.13
N VAL A 19 -8.46 -9.61 -1.08
CA VAL A 19 -7.33 -10.33 -1.68
C VAL A 19 -6.03 -9.71 -1.18
N GLY A 20 -5.11 -10.56 -0.74
CA GLY A 20 -3.74 -10.17 -0.38
C GLY A 20 -3.42 -10.31 1.11
N ALA A 21 -2.13 -10.29 1.42
CA ALA A 21 -1.61 -10.63 2.74
C ALA A 21 -1.95 -9.60 3.84
N LEU A 22 -2.40 -8.39 3.48
CA LEU A 22 -2.86 -7.37 4.42
C LEU A 22 -4.39 -7.25 4.46
N GLU A 23 -5.12 -8.14 3.76
CA GLU A 23 -6.58 -8.16 3.67
C GLU A 23 -7.19 -6.84 3.17
N VAL A 24 -6.48 -6.11 2.31
CA VAL A 24 -6.97 -4.84 1.76
C VAL A 24 -7.93 -5.09 0.61
N SER A 25 -9.22 -4.76 0.81
CA SER A 25 -10.20 -4.72 -0.29
C SER A 25 -10.13 -3.40 -1.07
N LEU A 26 -10.28 -3.50 -2.39
CA LEU A 26 -10.36 -2.40 -3.34
C LEU A 26 -11.77 -2.24 -3.95
N ASP A 27 -12.78 -2.93 -3.42
CA ASP A 27 -14.10 -3.03 -4.04
C ASP A 27 -14.85 -1.69 -4.13
N ASP A 28 -14.78 -0.87 -3.09
CA ASP A 28 -15.37 0.46 -3.09
C ASP A 28 -14.61 1.42 -4.03
N ILE A 29 -13.30 1.22 -4.22
CA ILE A 29 -12.51 1.97 -5.22
C ILE A 29 -12.92 1.56 -6.62
N ARG A 30 -13.08 0.26 -6.88
CA ARG A 30 -13.63 -0.28 -8.13
C ARG A 30 -15.00 0.30 -8.42
N LEU A 31 -15.88 0.29 -7.42
CA LEU A 31 -17.24 0.83 -7.52
C LEU A 31 -17.20 2.34 -7.80
N GLY A 32 -16.30 3.08 -7.16
CA GLY A 32 -16.09 4.50 -7.41
C GLY A 32 -15.64 4.78 -8.85
N LEU A 33 -14.68 3.99 -9.37
CA LEU A 33 -14.21 4.07 -10.75
C LEU A 33 -15.33 3.79 -11.76
N VAL A 34 -16.08 2.70 -11.57
CA VAL A 34 -17.20 2.33 -12.43
C VAL A 34 -18.31 3.38 -12.37
N THR A 35 -18.61 3.89 -11.18
CA THR A 35 -19.58 4.99 -11.00
C THR A 35 -19.13 6.23 -11.76
N ALA A 36 -17.86 6.64 -11.65
CA ALA A 36 -17.34 7.78 -12.39
C ALA A 36 -17.48 7.60 -13.92
N VAL A 37 -17.19 6.41 -14.45
CA VAL A 37 -17.37 6.11 -15.88
C VAL A 37 -18.85 6.17 -16.29
N PHE A 38 -19.76 5.68 -15.46
CA PHE A 38 -21.19 5.78 -15.74
C PHE A 38 -21.72 7.20 -15.67
N GLU A 39 -21.22 8.02 -14.75
CA GLU A 39 -21.53 9.45 -14.66
C GLU A 39 -21.06 10.20 -15.92
N LEU A 40 -19.84 9.92 -16.40
CA LEU A 40 -19.35 10.48 -17.67
C LEU A 40 -20.26 10.10 -18.85
N ALA A 41 -20.70 8.83 -18.91
CA ALA A 41 -21.62 8.36 -19.93
C ALA A 41 -23.03 8.96 -19.79
N GLY A 42 -23.52 9.16 -18.58
CA GLY A 42 -24.79 9.82 -18.28
C GLY A 42 -24.77 11.29 -18.71
N ALA A 43 -23.69 12.00 -18.38
CA ALA A 43 -23.48 13.39 -18.79
C ALA A 43 -23.41 13.52 -20.32
N ALA A 44 -22.73 12.59 -21.00
CA ALA A 44 -22.69 12.55 -22.46
C ALA A 44 -24.09 12.32 -23.08
N ARG A 45 -24.90 11.41 -22.52
CA ARG A 45 -26.28 11.17 -22.97
C ARG A 45 -27.17 12.39 -22.77
N SER A 46 -27.06 13.07 -21.63
CA SER A 46 -27.81 14.29 -21.34
C SER A 46 -27.49 15.42 -22.35
N ARG A 47 -26.20 15.64 -22.63
CA ARG A 47 -25.75 16.62 -23.64
C ARG A 47 -26.21 16.26 -25.05
N ALA A 48 -26.12 14.99 -25.42
CA ALA A 48 -26.61 14.53 -26.72
C ALA A 48 -28.13 14.74 -26.88
N ALA A 49 -28.92 14.53 -25.82
CA ALA A 49 -30.36 14.80 -25.81
C ALA A 49 -30.67 16.29 -25.95
N ALA A 50 -29.79 17.17 -25.45
CA ALA A 50 -29.87 18.62 -25.62
C ALA A 50 -29.40 19.11 -27.01
N GLY A 51 -28.98 18.22 -27.91
CA GLY A 51 -28.48 18.55 -29.25
C GLY A 51 -26.99 18.94 -29.28
N ASP A 52 -26.31 18.92 -28.14
CA ASP A 52 -24.91 19.30 -28.00
C ASP A 52 -23.99 18.08 -28.14
N LEU A 53 -23.84 17.62 -29.39
CA LEU A 53 -23.07 16.42 -29.71
C LEU A 53 -21.57 16.59 -29.47
N GLU A 54 -21.04 17.80 -29.61
CA GLU A 54 -19.62 18.09 -29.41
C GLU A 54 -19.24 17.92 -27.94
N ASN A 55 -19.97 18.58 -27.03
CA ASN A 55 -19.72 18.40 -25.61
C ASN A 55 -20.12 17.01 -25.10
N ALA A 56 -21.07 16.34 -25.74
CA ALA A 56 -21.38 14.94 -25.45
C ALA A 56 -20.18 14.01 -25.72
N VAL A 57 -19.50 14.18 -26.85
CA VAL A 57 -18.29 13.43 -27.19
C VAL A 57 -17.15 13.80 -26.24
N ALA A 58 -16.93 15.10 -25.99
CA ALA A 58 -15.87 15.56 -25.08
C ALA A 58 -16.02 15.02 -23.65
N SER A 59 -17.26 14.83 -23.19
CA SER A 59 -17.57 14.26 -21.86
C SER A 59 -17.05 12.83 -21.68
N LEU A 60 -16.95 12.06 -22.77
CA LEU A 60 -16.42 10.71 -22.80
C LEU A 60 -14.97 10.68 -23.32
N GLY A 61 -14.34 11.83 -23.49
CA GLY A 61 -12.97 11.96 -23.97
C GLY A 61 -11.93 11.56 -22.91
N ARG A 62 -10.68 11.47 -23.35
CA ARG A 62 -9.54 11.02 -22.55
C ARG A 62 -9.44 11.68 -21.16
N PRO A 63 -9.64 13.01 -20.97
CA PRO A 63 -9.46 13.65 -19.67
C PRO A 63 -10.38 13.08 -18.57
N GLY A 64 -11.64 12.78 -18.88
CA GLY A 64 -12.58 12.25 -17.89
C GLY A 64 -12.19 10.86 -17.39
N TRP A 65 -11.82 9.98 -18.33
CA TRP A 65 -11.35 8.63 -18.03
C TRP A 65 -10.04 8.63 -17.23
N LEU A 66 -9.11 9.50 -17.61
CA LEU A 66 -7.81 9.62 -16.95
C LEU A 66 -7.97 10.05 -15.48
N VAL A 67 -8.80 11.06 -15.22
CA VAL A 67 -9.05 11.54 -13.85
C VAL A 67 -9.66 10.42 -12.99
N ALA A 68 -10.64 9.68 -13.52
CA ALA A 68 -11.26 8.57 -12.79
C ALA A 68 -10.23 7.46 -12.49
N TRP A 69 -9.36 7.13 -13.44
CA TRP A 69 -8.29 6.16 -13.28
C TRP A 69 -7.25 6.59 -12.25
N GLU A 70 -6.75 7.83 -12.33
CA GLU A 70 -5.75 8.36 -11.40
C GLU A 70 -6.29 8.43 -9.96
N GLN A 71 -7.56 8.79 -9.79
CA GLN A 71 -8.23 8.75 -8.49
C GLN A 71 -8.30 7.33 -7.93
N ALA A 72 -8.62 6.34 -8.77
CA ALA A 72 -8.65 4.94 -8.36
C ALA A 72 -7.26 4.42 -7.93
N VAL A 73 -6.22 4.71 -8.73
CA VAL A 73 -4.82 4.36 -8.41
C VAL A 73 -4.36 5.03 -7.12
N GLY A 74 -4.61 6.33 -6.98
CA GLY A 74 -4.24 7.09 -5.77
C GLY A 74 -4.97 6.60 -4.52
N GLY A 75 -6.27 6.28 -4.65
CA GLY A 75 -7.07 5.69 -3.59
C GLY A 75 -6.54 4.33 -3.14
N ALA A 76 -6.19 3.45 -4.09
CA ALA A 76 -5.64 2.14 -3.79
C ALA A 76 -4.28 2.24 -3.08
N ALA A 77 -3.39 3.09 -3.59
CA ALA A 77 -2.07 3.30 -2.99
C ALA A 77 -2.16 3.83 -1.55
N SER A 78 -3.01 4.85 -1.33
CA SER A 78 -3.25 5.42 -0.01
C SER A 78 -3.80 4.39 0.97
N ARG A 79 -4.70 3.52 0.52
CA ARG A 79 -5.26 2.47 1.36
C ARG A 79 -4.23 1.41 1.73
N ILE A 80 -3.44 0.93 0.77
CA ILE A 80 -2.38 -0.06 1.04
C ILE A 80 -1.36 0.53 2.02
N ALA A 81 -0.92 1.79 1.81
CA ALA A 81 0.00 2.48 2.72
C ALA A 81 -0.57 2.59 4.14
N SER A 82 -1.86 2.94 4.25
CA SER A 82 -2.56 3.04 5.54
C SER A 82 -2.66 1.68 6.25
N ALA A 83 -2.97 0.62 5.51
CA ALA A 83 -3.06 -0.75 6.02
C ALA A 83 -1.69 -1.27 6.47
N ALA A 84 -0.64 -1.05 5.68
CA ALA A 84 0.73 -1.40 6.04
C ALA A 84 1.16 -0.70 7.34
N ASN A 85 0.93 0.62 7.45
CA ASN A 85 1.20 1.38 8.67
C ASN A 85 0.40 0.89 9.89
N ALA A 86 -0.84 0.43 9.70
CA ALA A 86 -1.64 -0.15 10.77
C ALA A 86 -1.12 -1.54 11.18
N ALA A 87 -0.73 -2.39 10.22
CA ALA A 87 -0.16 -3.71 10.46
C ALA A 87 1.20 -3.62 11.16
N LEU A 88 2.09 -2.72 10.72
CA LEU A 88 3.38 -2.47 11.36
C LEU A 88 3.23 -2.01 12.83
N ARG A 89 2.25 -1.14 13.11
CA ARG A 89 1.94 -0.71 14.49
C ARG A 89 1.47 -1.87 15.36
N ARG A 90 0.52 -2.67 14.87
CA ARG A 90 0.03 -3.87 15.60
C ARG A 90 1.17 -4.84 15.89
N ALA A 91 1.96 -5.19 14.89
CA ALA A 91 3.11 -6.09 15.06
C ALA A 91 4.16 -5.52 16.02
N ALA A 92 4.37 -4.20 16.02
CA ALA A 92 5.28 -3.54 16.95
C ALA A 92 4.77 -3.58 18.40
N GLU A 93 3.47 -3.41 18.62
CA GLU A 93 2.84 -3.52 19.95
C GLU A 93 2.98 -4.94 20.51
N GLU A 94 2.68 -5.96 19.70
CA GLU A 94 2.78 -7.37 20.07
C GLU A 94 4.23 -7.80 20.39
N SER A 95 5.18 -7.39 19.56
CA SER A 95 6.61 -7.72 19.75
C SER A 95 7.33 -6.80 20.74
N ARG A 96 6.66 -5.74 21.23
CA ARG A 96 7.25 -4.65 22.03
C ARG A 96 8.43 -3.96 21.33
N TYR A 97 8.31 -3.80 20.02
CA TYR A 97 9.32 -3.21 19.13
C TYR A 97 9.62 -1.74 19.49
N PRO A 98 10.87 -1.26 19.34
CA PRO A 98 11.21 0.13 19.67
C PRO A 98 10.55 1.16 18.74
N VAL A 99 9.80 2.10 19.32
CA VAL A 99 9.07 3.17 18.58
C VAL A 99 9.98 3.97 17.63
N ARG A 100 11.23 4.24 18.02
CA ARG A 100 12.18 4.98 17.17
C ARG A 100 12.49 4.22 15.87
N ARG A 101 12.60 2.89 15.93
CA ARG A 101 12.83 2.04 14.75
C ARG A 101 11.56 1.83 13.95
N LEU A 102 10.40 1.85 14.60
CA LEU A 102 9.13 1.78 13.89
C LEU A 102 8.93 3.02 13.00
N ARG A 103 9.32 4.21 13.49
CA ARG A 103 9.20 5.47 12.73
C ARG A 103 10.00 5.46 11.42
N THR A 104 11.11 4.72 11.34
CA THR A 104 11.90 4.61 10.10
C THR A 104 11.30 3.64 9.09
N LEU A 105 10.37 2.79 9.51
CA LEU A 105 9.65 1.82 8.66
C LEU A 105 8.26 2.31 8.25
N ALA A 106 7.82 3.46 8.78
CA ALA A 106 6.50 3.98 8.47
C ALA A 106 6.43 4.41 7.00
N VAL A 107 5.37 3.97 6.31
CA VAL A 107 5.11 4.35 4.91
C VAL A 107 4.83 5.84 4.85
N THR A 108 5.63 6.57 4.07
CA THR A 108 5.55 8.02 3.90
C THR A 108 4.75 8.42 2.66
N GLY A 109 4.56 9.73 2.47
CA GLY A 109 3.95 10.26 1.24
C GLY A 109 4.75 9.90 -0.02
N ALA A 110 6.08 9.93 0.04
CA ALA A 110 6.94 9.53 -1.07
C ALA A 110 6.77 8.04 -1.41
N ASP A 111 6.68 7.19 -0.38
CA ASP A 111 6.44 5.75 -0.58
C ASP A 111 5.05 5.51 -1.18
N THR A 112 4.05 6.29 -0.76
CA THR A 112 2.69 6.22 -1.30
C THR A 112 2.66 6.57 -2.79
N SER A 113 3.41 7.58 -3.23
CA SER A 113 3.59 7.88 -4.66
C SER A 113 4.32 6.76 -5.40
N GLY A 114 5.32 6.13 -4.76
CA GLY A 114 5.99 4.95 -5.30
C GLY A 114 5.07 3.75 -5.47
N ILE A 115 4.18 3.51 -4.51
CA ILE A 115 3.11 2.50 -4.60
C ILE A 115 2.18 2.84 -5.76
N ALA A 116 1.69 4.07 -5.84
CA ALA A 116 0.80 4.52 -6.92
C ALA A 116 1.43 4.31 -8.30
N ALA A 117 2.72 4.62 -8.47
CA ALA A 117 3.44 4.40 -9.73
C ALA A 117 3.52 2.90 -10.09
N ARG A 118 3.80 2.02 -9.13
CA ARG A 118 3.81 0.56 -9.36
C ARG A 118 2.43 0.03 -9.71
N LEU A 119 1.39 0.45 -8.99
CA LEU A 119 0.00 0.06 -9.27
C LEU A 119 -0.45 0.55 -10.66
N GLY A 120 -0.12 1.79 -11.00
CA GLY A 120 -0.49 2.41 -12.28
C GLY A 120 0.28 1.87 -13.49
N SER A 121 1.41 1.19 -13.30
CA SER A 121 2.24 0.66 -14.39
C SER A 121 1.51 -0.36 -15.28
N GLY A 122 0.52 -1.08 -14.74
CA GLY A 122 -0.35 -1.98 -15.50
C GLY A 122 -1.34 -1.28 -16.43
N GLY A 123 -1.52 0.04 -16.29
CA GLY A 123 -2.46 0.85 -17.06
C GLY A 123 -2.00 1.27 -18.46
N GLY A 124 -0.78 0.92 -18.89
CA GLY A 124 -0.22 1.37 -20.18
C GLY A 124 -1.12 1.11 -21.38
N SER A 125 -1.63 -0.12 -21.52
CA SER A 125 -2.53 -0.47 -22.65
C SER A 125 -3.89 0.24 -22.61
N PHE A 126 -4.30 0.73 -21.44
CA PHE A 126 -5.49 1.57 -21.30
C PHE A 126 -5.19 3.01 -21.72
N MET A 127 -4.03 3.56 -21.36
CA MET A 127 -3.59 4.88 -21.84
C MET A 127 -3.50 4.91 -23.37
N ASP A 128 -2.91 3.88 -23.99
CA ASP A 128 -2.85 3.75 -25.45
C ASP A 128 -4.25 3.75 -26.08
N ALA A 129 -5.21 3.09 -25.44
CA ALA A 129 -6.59 3.07 -25.91
C ALA A 129 -7.31 4.42 -25.73
N LEU A 130 -6.98 5.18 -24.68
CA LEU A 130 -7.47 6.54 -24.52
C LEU A 130 -6.87 7.50 -25.56
N ASP A 131 -5.61 7.31 -25.94
CA ASP A 131 -4.99 8.10 -27.00
C ASP A 131 -5.63 7.79 -28.37
N LEU A 132 -5.96 6.54 -28.64
CA LEU A 132 -6.73 6.14 -29.83
C LEU A 132 -8.16 6.70 -29.81
N LEU A 133 -8.80 6.75 -28.64
CA LEU A 133 -10.12 7.36 -28.47
C LEU A 133 -10.08 8.86 -28.78
N GLU A 134 -9.07 9.57 -28.28
CA GLU A 134 -8.87 11.00 -28.54
C GLU A 134 -8.67 11.26 -30.04
N GLN A 135 -7.87 10.43 -30.71
CA GLN A 135 -7.65 10.50 -32.17
C GLN A 135 -8.91 10.19 -32.98
N ALA A 136 -9.79 9.33 -32.47
CA ALA A 136 -11.04 8.94 -33.11
C ALA A 136 -12.18 9.96 -32.90
N THR A 137 -11.96 11.01 -32.10
CA THR A 137 -12.94 12.06 -31.83
C THR A 137 -13.46 12.68 -33.15
N PRO A 138 -14.78 12.61 -33.44
CA PRO A 138 -15.32 13.12 -34.69
C PRO A 138 -15.14 14.63 -34.82
N ILE A 139 -14.49 15.09 -35.89
CA ILE A 139 -14.35 16.51 -36.22
C ILE A 139 -15.59 16.97 -37.01
N PRO A 140 -16.23 18.10 -36.65
CA PRO A 140 -17.36 18.65 -37.39
C PRO A 140 -17.02 18.83 -38.89
N GLY A 141 -17.88 18.32 -39.78
CA GLY A 141 -17.77 18.55 -41.23
C GLY A 141 -17.05 17.48 -42.06
N ARG A 142 -16.50 16.41 -41.46
CA ARG A 142 -16.01 15.23 -42.20
C ARG A 142 -17.03 14.08 -42.14
N ALA A 143 -16.97 13.16 -43.12
CA ALA A 143 -17.88 12.02 -43.32
C ALA A 143 -18.44 11.45 -42.00
N ARG A 144 -19.66 11.89 -41.66
CA ARG A 144 -20.22 11.87 -40.31
C ARG A 144 -20.40 10.46 -39.76
N ASP A 145 -20.71 9.51 -40.63
CA ASP A 145 -21.02 8.13 -40.25
C ASP A 145 -19.77 7.30 -39.94
N ARG A 146 -18.73 7.36 -40.80
CA ARG A 146 -17.47 6.63 -40.57
C ARG A 146 -16.72 7.12 -39.33
N GLY A 147 -16.74 8.42 -39.06
CA GLY A 147 -16.14 8.99 -37.85
C GLY A 147 -16.87 8.56 -36.57
N ALA A 148 -18.20 8.50 -36.61
CA ALA A 148 -19.00 8.06 -35.47
C ALA A 148 -18.77 6.58 -35.13
N ASP A 149 -18.65 5.71 -36.13
CA ASP A 149 -18.39 4.29 -35.90
C ASP A 149 -16.98 4.03 -35.36
N ALA A 150 -15.97 4.73 -35.89
CA ALA A 150 -14.60 4.66 -35.38
C ALA A 150 -14.52 5.10 -33.92
N TRP A 151 -15.18 6.21 -33.56
CA TRP A 151 -15.25 6.70 -32.19
C TRP A 151 -15.93 5.70 -31.24
N ARG A 152 -17.07 5.12 -31.65
CA ARG A 152 -17.77 4.09 -30.84
C ARG A 152 -16.89 2.87 -30.62
N ALA A 153 -16.20 2.41 -31.65
CA ALA A 153 -15.29 1.27 -31.55
C ALA A 153 -14.11 1.58 -30.60
N ALA A 154 -13.52 2.77 -30.69
CA ALA A 154 -12.45 3.20 -29.80
C ALA A 154 -12.91 3.31 -28.34
N LEU A 155 -14.14 3.82 -28.11
CA LEU A 155 -14.73 3.91 -26.78
C LEU A 155 -14.98 2.54 -26.16
N THR A 156 -15.51 1.57 -26.93
CA THR A 156 -15.65 0.18 -26.47
C THR A 156 -14.29 -0.46 -26.19
N ALA A 157 -13.28 -0.18 -27.00
CA ALA A 157 -11.92 -0.66 -26.76
C ALA A 157 -11.33 -0.09 -25.46
N ALA A 158 -11.50 1.22 -25.21
CA ALA A 158 -11.08 1.86 -23.97
C ALA A 158 -11.75 1.24 -22.73
N ALA A 159 -13.07 0.97 -22.79
CA ALA A 159 -13.79 0.30 -21.71
C ALA A 159 -13.23 -1.11 -21.40
N ARG A 160 -12.95 -1.91 -22.43
CA ARG A 160 -12.34 -3.25 -22.26
C ARG A 160 -10.91 -3.18 -21.72
N ARG A 161 -10.15 -2.17 -22.13
CA ARG A 161 -8.79 -1.95 -21.63
C ARG A 161 -8.77 -1.44 -20.20
N LEU A 162 -9.79 -0.69 -19.77
CA LEU A 162 -9.97 -0.30 -18.38
C LEU A 162 -10.14 -1.53 -17.47
N GLU A 163 -10.96 -2.51 -17.88
CA GLU A 163 -11.08 -3.77 -17.14
C GLU A 163 -9.73 -4.50 -17.02
N SER A 164 -8.99 -4.59 -18.13
CA SER A 164 -7.66 -5.21 -18.14
C SER A 164 -6.67 -4.48 -17.22
N ALA A 165 -6.71 -3.14 -17.22
CA ALA A 165 -5.90 -2.30 -16.35
C ALA A 165 -6.28 -2.46 -14.88
N TRP A 166 -7.59 -2.59 -14.57
CA TRP A 166 -8.07 -2.85 -13.22
C TRP A 166 -7.56 -4.20 -12.68
N LEU A 167 -7.66 -5.27 -13.48
CA LEU A 167 -7.14 -6.59 -13.09
C LEU A 167 -5.62 -6.56 -12.86
N ALA A 168 -4.87 -5.81 -13.67
CA ALA A 168 -3.45 -5.62 -13.47
C ALA A 168 -3.13 -4.82 -12.20
N LEU A 169 -3.96 -3.83 -11.87
CA LEU A 169 -3.88 -3.06 -10.62
C LEU A 169 -4.13 -3.96 -9.40
N GLU A 170 -5.14 -4.84 -9.44
CA GLU A 170 -5.40 -5.80 -8.36
C GLU A 170 -4.22 -6.74 -8.15
N ALA A 171 -3.63 -7.27 -9.22
CA ALA A 171 -2.44 -8.13 -9.13
C ALA A 171 -1.25 -7.36 -8.54
N ALA A 172 -1.02 -6.12 -8.97
CA ALA A 172 0.04 -5.27 -8.43
C ALA A 172 -0.21 -4.91 -6.95
N ALA A 173 -1.47 -4.72 -6.55
CA ALA A 173 -1.87 -4.47 -5.17
C ALA A 173 -1.64 -5.69 -4.29
N ALA A 174 -1.96 -6.90 -4.76
CA ALA A 174 -1.66 -8.13 -4.04
C ALA A 174 -0.14 -8.30 -3.82
N ALA A 175 0.67 -8.08 -4.86
CA ALA A 175 2.13 -8.12 -4.74
C ALA A 175 2.70 -7.05 -3.80
N GLU A 176 2.10 -5.86 -3.76
CA GLU A 176 2.48 -4.82 -2.80
C GLU A 176 2.12 -5.23 -1.36
N GLN A 177 0.94 -5.80 -1.15
CA GLN A 177 0.55 -6.32 0.16
C GLN A 177 1.49 -7.42 0.66
N GLU A 178 1.91 -8.34 -0.21
CA GLU A 178 2.89 -9.38 0.13
C GLU A 178 4.23 -8.77 0.59
N ARG A 179 4.76 -7.79 -0.16
CA ARG A 179 5.99 -7.08 0.24
C ARG A 179 5.89 -6.48 1.64
N TRP A 180 4.79 -5.80 1.95
CA TRP A 180 4.60 -5.21 3.28
C TRP A 180 4.33 -6.25 4.36
N ALA A 181 3.68 -7.37 4.04
CA ALA A 181 3.46 -8.45 4.99
C ALA A 181 4.79 -9.09 5.44
N GLU A 182 5.79 -9.19 4.55
CA GLU A 182 7.14 -9.63 4.92
C GLU A 182 7.77 -8.68 5.96
N GLU A 183 7.70 -7.37 5.73
CA GLU A 183 8.22 -6.38 6.69
C GLU A 183 7.48 -6.42 8.03
N VAL A 184 6.16 -6.56 8.00
CA VAL A 184 5.33 -6.75 9.20
C VAL A 184 5.76 -8.02 9.94
N GLY A 185 6.04 -9.11 9.23
CA GLY A 185 6.56 -10.35 9.78
C GLY A 185 7.90 -10.19 10.48
N LEU A 186 8.83 -9.41 9.89
CA LEU A 186 10.12 -9.10 10.51
C LEU A 186 9.97 -8.31 11.82
N VAL A 187 9.05 -7.34 11.85
CA VAL A 187 8.72 -6.60 13.08
C VAL A 187 8.11 -7.53 14.12
N GLY A 188 7.14 -8.38 13.74
CA GLY A 188 6.49 -9.32 14.64
C GLY A 188 7.43 -10.39 15.22
N ALA A 189 8.40 -10.85 14.41
CA ALA A 189 9.42 -11.81 14.84
C ALA A 189 10.47 -11.21 15.77
N TRP A 190 10.49 -9.88 15.94
CA TRP A 190 11.49 -9.23 16.78
C TRP A 190 11.41 -9.72 18.23
N ARG A 191 12.59 -9.95 18.81
CA ARG A 191 12.77 -10.28 20.22
C ARG A 191 13.71 -9.28 20.85
N ARG A 192 13.39 -8.86 22.09
CA ARG A 192 14.29 -8.00 22.87
C ARG A 192 15.63 -8.71 23.06
N PRO A 193 16.76 -8.06 22.75
CA PRO A 193 18.07 -8.64 23.03
C PRO A 193 18.23 -8.84 24.55
N THR A 194 18.36 -10.09 24.99
CA THR A 194 18.57 -10.46 26.39
C THR A 194 20.04 -10.49 26.79
N TRP A 195 20.97 -10.38 25.83
CA TRP A 195 22.41 -10.35 26.10
C TRP A 195 22.85 -9.32 27.16
N PRO A 196 22.27 -8.10 27.26
CA PRO A 196 22.69 -7.14 28.28
C PRO A 196 22.36 -7.62 29.68
N LEU A 197 21.23 -8.35 29.84
CA LEU A 197 20.87 -8.96 31.10
C LEU A 197 21.91 -10.01 31.48
N TRP A 198 22.28 -10.89 30.56
CA TRP A 198 23.32 -11.90 30.78
C TRP A 198 24.67 -11.27 31.11
N ALA A 199 25.04 -10.18 30.44
CA ALA A 199 26.27 -9.45 30.72
C ALA A 199 26.27 -8.87 32.16
N VAL A 200 25.18 -8.21 32.56
CA VAL A 200 25.05 -7.66 33.93
C VAL A 200 25.03 -8.78 34.97
N THR A 201 24.27 -9.85 34.74
CA THR A 201 24.24 -11.03 35.63
C THR A 201 25.63 -11.65 35.76
N GLY A 202 26.39 -11.75 34.67
CA GLY A 202 27.77 -12.23 34.69
C GLY A 202 28.70 -11.34 35.52
N VAL A 203 28.61 -10.02 35.35
CA VAL A 203 29.41 -9.05 36.13
C VAL A 203 29.07 -9.12 37.62
N VAL A 204 27.78 -9.10 37.96
CA VAL A 204 27.33 -9.15 39.37
C VAL A 204 27.68 -10.51 40.00
N GLY A 205 27.44 -11.61 39.29
CA GLY A 205 27.77 -12.95 39.77
C GLY A 205 29.27 -13.14 39.95
N GLY A 206 30.09 -12.62 39.03
CA GLY A 206 31.55 -12.62 39.15
C GLY A 206 32.04 -11.81 40.34
N ALA A 207 31.50 -10.60 40.54
CA ALA A 207 31.85 -9.75 41.68
C ALA A 207 31.45 -10.39 43.02
N ALA A 208 30.24 -10.95 43.12
CA ALA A 208 29.77 -11.63 44.32
C ALA A 208 30.59 -12.89 44.64
N SER A 209 30.94 -13.67 43.61
CA SER A 209 31.80 -14.86 43.77
C SER A 209 33.19 -14.47 44.24
N TYR A 210 33.78 -13.41 43.66
CA TYR A 210 35.07 -12.88 44.07
C TYR A 210 35.07 -12.40 45.53
N LEU A 211 34.03 -11.64 45.93
CA LEU A 211 33.87 -11.20 47.32
C LEU A 211 33.67 -12.38 48.27
N GLY A 212 32.88 -13.39 47.90
CA GLY A 212 32.70 -14.61 48.68
C GLY A 212 34.00 -15.39 48.87
N LEU A 213 34.85 -15.46 47.83
CA LEU A 213 36.16 -16.11 47.91
C LEU A 213 37.14 -15.35 48.80
N ILE A 214 37.11 -14.01 48.77
CA ILE A 214 37.90 -13.17 49.67
C ILE A 214 37.43 -13.37 51.13
N LEU A 215 36.13 -13.24 51.38
CA LEU A 215 35.54 -13.35 52.72
C LEU A 215 35.62 -14.77 53.30
N GLY A 216 35.60 -15.79 52.43
CA GLY A 216 35.78 -17.19 52.81
C GLY A 216 37.24 -17.60 53.04
N GLY A 217 38.21 -16.70 52.80
CA GLY A 217 39.63 -16.96 53.04
C GLY A 217 40.34 -17.76 51.94
N TYR A 218 39.69 -17.97 50.79
CA TYR A 218 40.27 -18.72 49.67
C TYR A 218 41.17 -17.86 48.77
N LEU A 219 41.04 -16.53 48.82
CA LEU A 219 41.88 -15.58 48.08
C LEU A 219 42.48 -14.51 49.01
N PRO A 220 43.70 -14.02 48.71
CA PRO A 220 44.32 -12.94 49.47
C PRO A 220 43.50 -11.64 49.34
N VAL A 221 43.27 -10.97 50.47
CA VAL A 221 42.49 -9.72 50.51
C VAL A 221 43.31 -8.60 49.85
N PRO A 222 42.78 -7.94 48.80
CA PRO A 222 43.48 -6.82 48.18
C PRO A 222 43.53 -5.62 49.14
N ALA A 223 44.63 -4.86 49.10
CA ALA A 223 44.92 -3.73 50.00
C ALA A 223 43.74 -2.75 50.26
N PRO A 224 42.92 -2.33 49.28
CA PRO A 224 41.79 -1.43 49.54
C PRO A 224 40.63 -2.06 50.33
N LEU A 225 40.51 -3.38 50.39
CA LEU A 225 39.45 -4.10 51.13
C LEU A 225 39.91 -4.63 52.49
N ALA A 226 41.20 -4.49 52.82
CA ALA A 226 41.80 -5.04 54.03
C ALA A 226 41.11 -4.55 55.31
N GLY A 227 40.76 -3.25 55.39
CA GLY A 227 40.09 -2.68 56.57
C GLY A 227 38.64 -3.15 56.77
N PHE A 228 37.93 -3.50 55.70
CA PHE A 228 36.58 -4.05 55.77
C PHE A 228 36.59 -5.53 56.14
N ALA A 229 37.49 -6.32 55.54
CA ALA A 229 37.64 -7.73 55.84
C ALA A 229 38.04 -7.96 57.31
N SER A 230 38.95 -7.15 57.86
CA SER A 230 39.34 -7.23 59.28
C SER A 230 38.19 -6.90 60.23
N PHE A 231 37.31 -5.96 59.88
CA PHE A 231 36.13 -5.61 60.68
C PHE A 231 35.08 -6.73 60.65
N TRP A 232 34.83 -7.31 59.47
CA TRP A 232 33.87 -8.41 59.29
C TRP A 232 34.29 -9.71 60.00
N TRP A 233 35.59 -10.05 59.96
CA TRP A 233 36.12 -11.23 60.64
C TRP A 233 36.37 -11.05 62.16
N ALA A 234 36.39 -9.81 62.64
CA ALA A 234 36.47 -9.50 64.08
C ALA A 234 35.08 -9.46 64.76
N TRP A 235 34.00 -9.59 63.99
CA TRP A 235 32.64 -9.66 64.50
C TRP A 235 32.33 -11.10 64.98
N PRO A 236 31.89 -11.30 66.23
CA PRO A 236 31.69 -12.63 66.84
C PRO A 236 30.45 -13.37 66.32
#